data_AF-A0A836T1Y5-F1
#
_entry.id   AF-A0A836T1Y5-F1
#
_cell.length_a   1.000
_cell.length_b   1.000
_cell.length_c   1.000
_cell.angle_alpha   90.00
_cell.angle_beta   90.00
_cell.angle_gamma   90.00
#
_symmetry.space_group_name_H-M   'P 1'
#
loop_
_entity.id
_entity.type
_entity.pdbx_description
1 polymer ?
#
loop_
_entity_poly.entity_id
_entity_poly.type
_entity_poly.pdbx_seq_one_letter_code
_entity_poly.pdbx_strand_id
1 'polypeptide(L)'
;MLSLFFKYWGRLPLPLLHGLGRALGHILFFTMPKAKQLAAENIKQSQLSSGAIKKAVRQNFINLGELVLETPHIWQADKKEINKIIQSTTEWGVVDAAIAANKGIIFLTPHMGCFEITFHYCALH
;
A
#
# COMPACT_ATOMS: atom_id res chain seq x y z
N MET A 1 16.69 12.01 -13.07
CA MET A 1 15.28 11.99 -13.50
C MET A 1 14.37 11.36 -12.45
N LEU A 2 14.64 10.12 -11.98
CA LEU A 2 13.86 9.53 -10.87
C LEU A 2 13.91 10.38 -9.59
N SER A 3 15.06 10.92 -9.20
CA SER A 3 15.18 11.75 -7.99
C SER A 3 14.27 12.98 -7.97
N LEU A 4 14.05 13.61 -9.13
CA LEU A 4 13.14 14.76 -9.26
C LEU A 4 11.68 14.30 -9.16
N PHE A 5 11.33 13.19 -9.80
CA PHE A 5 9.99 12.59 -9.70
C PHE A 5 9.64 12.33 -8.23
N PHE A 6 10.52 11.66 -7.50
CA PHE A 6 10.32 11.40 -6.07
C PHE A 6 10.19 12.72 -5.29
N LYS A 7 11.09 13.68 -5.48
CA LYS A 7 11.05 14.96 -4.75
C LYS A 7 9.75 15.75 -4.92
N TYR A 8 9.16 15.78 -6.12
CA TYR A 8 7.92 16.50 -6.37
C TYR A 8 6.70 15.72 -5.87
N TRP A 9 6.61 14.43 -6.22
CA TRP A 9 5.47 13.60 -5.85
C TRP A 9 5.41 13.33 -4.35
N GLY A 10 6.55 13.19 -3.69
CA GLY A 10 6.59 12.91 -2.27
C GLY A 10 6.16 14.08 -1.37
N ARG A 11 6.06 15.29 -1.92
CA ARG A 11 5.58 16.48 -1.19
C ARG A 11 4.09 16.75 -1.38
N LEU A 12 3.41 16.00 -2.24
CA LEU A 12 1.99 16.17 -2.45
C LEU A 12 1.20 15.58 -1.25
N PRO A 13 0.07 16.19 -0.87
CA PRO A 13 -0.76 15.67 0.20
C PRO A 13 -1.42 14.35 -0.23
N LEU A 14 -1.52 13.38 0.69
CA LEU A 14 -2.09 12.05 0.44
C LEU A 14 -3.45 12.04 -0.28
N PRO A 15 -4.45 12.91 0.06
CA PRO A 15 -5.73 12.91 -0.66
C PRO A 15 -5.59 13.17 -2.16
N LEU A 16 -4.64 14.02 -2.55
CA LEU A 16 -4.35 14.29 -3.96
C LEU A 16 -3.70 13.07 -4.63
N LEU A 17 -2.76 12.43 -3.94
CA LEU A 17 -2.10 11.21 -4.42
C LEU A 17 -3.10 10.07 -4.60
N HIS A 18 -4.06 9.89 -3.67
CA HIS A 18 -5.13 8.90 -3.84
C HIS A 18 -6.03 9.24 -5.02
N GLY A 19 -6.39 10.52 -5.21
CA GLY A 19 -7.18 10.95 -6.36
C GLY A 19 -6.52 10.65 -7.70
N LEU A 20 -5.23 10.99 -7.82
CA LEU A 20 -4.42 10.68 -9.00
C LEU A 20 -4.19 9.17 -9.15
N GLY A 21 -4.02 8.45 -8.04
CA GLY A 21 -3.80 7.01 -7.99
C GLY A 21 -5.01 6.24 -8.50
N ARG A 22 -6.23 6.67 -8.10
CA ARG A 22 -7.48 6.13 -8.65
C ARG A 22 -7.60 6.33 -10.15
N ALA A 23 -7.25 7.52 -10.64
CA ALA A 23 -7.25 7.82 -12.07
C ALA A 23 -6.26 6.94 -12.82
N LEU A 24 -5.03 6.79 -12.28
CA LEU A 24 -4.02 5.89 -12.82
C LEU A 24 -4.53 4.44 -12.83
N GLY A 25 -5.12 3.96 -11.74
CA GLY A 25 -5.67 2.62 -11.64
C GLY A 25 -6.76 2.34 -12.67
N HIS A 26 -7.62 3.33 -12.97
CA HIS A 26 -8.58 3.23 -14.07
C HIS A 26 -7.90 3.10 -15.42
N ILE A 27 -6.87 3.90 -15.70
CA ILE A 27 -6.10 3.81 -16.94
C ILE A 27 -5.50 2.40 -17.07
N LEU A 28 -4.79 1.93 -16.04
CA LEU A 28 -4.15 0.60 -16.02
C LEU A 28 -5.16 -0.53 -16.24
N PHE A 29 -6.37 -0.42 -15.67
CA PHE A 29 -7.43 -1.41 -15.86
C PHE A 29 -7.84 -1.58 -17.33
N PHE A 30 -7.84 -0.49 -18.10
CA PHE A 30 -8.17 -0.52 -19.53
C PHE A 30 -6.97 -0.85 -20.42
N THR A 31 -5.76 -0.44 -20.04
CA THR A 31 -4.55 -0.61 -20.86
C THR A 31 -3.80 -1.92 -20.62
N MET A 32 -4.04 -2.62 -19.50
CA MET A 32 -3.32 -3.85 -19.13
C MET A 32 -4.23 -5.10 -19.11
N PRO A 33 -4.67 -5.62 -20.27
CA PRO A 33 -5.60 -6.75 -20.33
C PRO A 33 -5.03 -8.05 -19.74
N LYS A 34 -3.74 -8.33 -19.93
CA LYS A 34 -3.07 -9.53 -19.38
C LYS A 34 -3.04 -9.51 -17.84
N ALA A 35 -2.65 -8.38 -17.25
CA ALA A 35 -2.64 -8.21 -15.80
C ALA A 35 -4.05 -8.31 -15.21
N LYS A 36 -5.06 -7.80 -15.92
CA LYS A 36 -6.46 -7.89 -15.52
C LYS A 36 -6.96 -9.34 -15.49
N GLN A 37 -6.57 -10.15 -16.48
CA GLN A 37 -6.89 -11.57 -16.50
C GLN A 37 -6.24 -12.31 -15.32
N LEU A 38 -4.94 -12.10 -15.11
CA LEU A 38 -4.21 -12.72 -14.00
C LEU A 38 -4.81 -12.35 -12.64
N ALA A 39 -5.19 -11.08 -12.44
CA ALA A 39 -5.86 -10.64 -11.23
C ALA A 39 -7.21 -11.36 -11.03
N ALA A 40 -7.98 -11.57 -12.10
CA ALA A 40 -9.24 -12.29 -12.02
C ALA A 40 -9.04 -13.77 -11.65
N GLU A 41 -8.02 -14.42 -12.22
CA GLU A 41 -7.65 -15.81 -11.93
C GLU A 41 -7.19 -15.96 -10.46
N ASN A 42 -6.31 -15.08 -9.99
CA ASN A 42 -5.82 -15.09 -8.61
C ASN A 42 -6.95 -14.84 -7.60
N ILE A 43 -7.83 -13.87 -7.86
CA ILE A 43 -8.98 -13.57 -6.99
C ILE A 43 -9.97 -14.74 -6.97
N LYS A 44 -10.17 -15.41 -8.11
CA LYS A 44 -11.02 -16.60 -8.18
C LYS A 44 -10.39 -17.76 -7.40
N GLN A 45 -9.08 -17.97 -7.56
CA GLN A 45 -8.33 -19.03 -6.91
C GLN A 45 -8.29 -18.87 -5.39
N SER A 46 -8.21 -17.63 -4.89
CA SER A 46 -8.14 -17.36 -3.44
C SER A 46 -9.42 -17.75 -2.70
N GLN A 47 -10.56 -17.85 -3.40
CA GLN A 47 -11.89 -18.10 -2.81
C GLN A 47 -12.32 -17.06 -1.76
N LEU A 48 -11.64 -15.91 -1.69
CA LEU A 48 -11.92 -14.85 -0.71
C LEU A 48 -13.00 -13.87 -1.20
N SER A 49 -13.28 -13.83 -2.51
CA SER A 49 -14.28 -12.92 -3.06
C SER A 49 -15.69 -13.51 -2.93
N SER A 50 -16.47 -13.00 -1.98
CA SER A 50 -17.91 -13.27 -1.87
C SER A 50 -18.76 -12.51 -2.89
N GLY A 51 -18.18 -11.53 -3.59
CA GLY A 51 -18.83 -10.70 -4.59
C GLY A 51 -18.38 -10.95 -6.02
N ALA A 52 -18.86 -10.13 -6.95
CA ALA A 52 -18.51 -10.23 -8.36
C ALA A 52 -17.00 -10.01 -8.60
N ILE A 53 -16.31 -11.02 -9.15
CA ILE A 53 -14.86 -11.00 -9.45
C ILE A 53 -14.47 -9.73 -10.22
N LYS A 54 -15.29 -9.30 -11.20
CA LYS A 54 -15.04 -8.08 -11.98
C LYS A 54 -14.92 -6.83 -11.11
N LYS A 55 -15.73 -6.71 -10.05
CA LYS A 55 -15.69 -5.59 -9.10
C LYS A 55 -14.39 -5.63 -8.29
N ALA A 56 -14.03 -6.82 -7.78
CA ALA A 56 -12.79 -7.02 -7.03
C ALA A 56 -11.55 -6.71 -7.88
N VAL A 57 -11.53 -7.17 -9.14
CA VAL A 57 -10.45 -6.85 -10.09
C VAL A 57 -10.37 -5.34 -10.34
N ARG A 58 -11.50 -4.66 -10.60
CA ARG A 58 -11.49 -3.20 -10.78
C ARG A 58 -10.94 -2.49 -9.55
N GLN A 59 -11.34 -2.91 -8.35
CA GLN A 59 -10.82 -2.33 -7.11
C GLN A 59 -9.32 -2.60 -6.92
N ASN A 60 -8.85 -3.80 -7.25
CA ASN A 60 -7.42 -4.15 -7.19
C ASN A 60 -6.57 -3.21 -8.04
N PHE A 61 -7.03 -2.85 -9.24
CA PHE A 61 -6.34 -1.89 -10.11
C PHE A 61 -6.37 -0.46 -9.56
N ILE A 62 -7.48 -0.05 -8.95
CA ILE A 62 -7.57 1.24 -8.25
C ILE A 62 -6.52 1.31 -7.13
N ASN A 63 -6.48 0.29 -6.27
CA ASN A 63 -5.54 0.20 -5.16
C ASN A 63 -4.08 0.13 -5.65
N LEU A 64 -3.83 -0.53 -6.80
CA LEU A 64 -2.50 -0.56 -7.42
C LEU A 64 -2.05 0.84 -7.86
N GLY A 65 -2.95 1.64 -8.42
CA GLY A 65 -2.64 3.02 -8.80
C GLY A 65 -2.39 3.92 -7.58
N GLU A 66 -3.18 3.77 -6.52
CA GLU A 66 -2.96 4.43 -5.22
C GLU A 66 -1.58 4.06 -4.65
N LEU A 67 -1.27 2.76 -4.54
CA LEU A 67 0.04 2.25 -4.12
C LEU A 67 1.20 2.94 -4.86
N VAL A 68 1.18 2.92 -6.19
CA VAL A 68 2.28 3.48 -7.00
C VAL A 68 2.53 4.96 -6.72
N LEU A 69 1.49 5.73 -6.42
CA LEU A 69 1.60 7.17 -6.15
C LEU A 69 1.79 7.50 -4.67
N GLU A 70 1.43 6.61 -3.75
CA GLU A 70 1.74 6.69 -2.32
C GLU A 70 3.24 6.46 -2.06
N THR A 71 3.86 5.49 -2.75
CA THR A 71 5.25 5.07 -2.50
C THR A 71 6.25 6.24 -2.43
N PRO A 72 6.28 7.21 -3.37
CA PRO A 72 7.22 8.34 -3.27
C PRO A 72 7.00 9.23 -2.05
N HIS A 73 5.76 9.37 -1.58
CA HIS A 73 5.42 10.13 -0.38
C HIS A 73 5.88 9.41 0.87
N ILE A 74 5.56 8.13 0.99
CA ILE A 74 5.95 7.32 2.15
C ILE A 74 7.48 7.24 2.30
N TRP A 75 8.23 7.02 1.21
CA TRP A 75 9.70 6.94 1.28
C TRP A 75 10.40 8.23 1.73
N GLN A 76 9.74 9.38 1.60
CA GLN A 76 10.30 10.68 2.00
C GLN A 76 9.67 11.23 3.28
N ALA A 77 8.64 10.58 3.80
CA ALA A 77 7.96 11.03 4.99
C ALA A 77 8.88 10.87 6.21
N ASP A 78 8.94 11.93 7.02
CA ASP A 78 9.64 11.89 8.30
C ASP A 78 8.75 11.25 9.39
N LYS A 79 9.33 11.01 10.57
CA LYS A 79 8.60 10.44 11.72
C LYS A 79 7.34 11.22 12.09
N LYS A 80 7.35 12.55 11.93
CA LYS A 80 6.22 13.41 12.30
C LYS A 80 5.07 13.26 11.31
N GLU A 81 5.38 13.21 10.01
CA GLU A 81 4.36 13.02 8.97
C GLU A 81 3.79 11.60 9.04
N ILE A 82 4.62 10.57 9.24
CA ILE A 82 4.15 9.19 9.43
C ILE A 82 3.17 9.09 10.61
N ASN A 83 3.51 9.67 11.76
CA ASN A 83 2.61 9.70 12.92
C ASN A 83 1.27 10.40 12.64
N LYS A 84 1.23 11.34 11.70
CA LYS A 84 0.01 12.08 11.35
C LYS A 84 -0.90 11.30 10.41
N ILE A 85 -0.35 10.47 9.53
CA ILE A 85 -1.12 9.76 8.49
C ILE A 85 -1.62 8.39 8.95
N ILE A 86 -0.97 7.77 9.93
CA ILE A 86 -1.42 6.51 10.54
C ILE A 86 -2.61 6.80 11.45
N GLN A 87 -3.77 6.22 11.12
CA GLN A 87 -5.01 6.48 11.85
C GLN A 87 -5.27 5.48 12.99
N SER A 88 -4.92 4.21 12.77
CA SER A 88 -5.11 3.15 13.76
C SER A 88 -4.21 1.97 13.44
N THR A 89 -3.87 1.22 14.48
CA THR A 89 -3.19 -0.07 14.40
C THR A 89 -3.86 -1.02 15.39
N THR A 90 -3.81 -2.31 15.08
CA THR A 90 -4.43 -3.35 15.89
C THR A 90 -3.35 -4.32 16.36
N GLU A 91 -3.52 -4.86 17.57
CA GLU A 91 -2.68 -5.94 18.11
C GLU A 91 -1.18 -5.65 18.27
N TRP A 92 -0.81 -4.38 18.48
CA TRP A 92 0.61 -4.01 18.68
C TRP A 92 1.28 -4.71 19.88
N GLY A 93 0.50 -5.11 20.89
CA GLY A 93 1.03 -5.84 22.05
C GLY A 93 1.73 -7.17 21.71
N VAL A 94 1.46 -7.76 20.55
CA VAL A 94 2.21 -8.93 20.05
C VAL A 94 3.66 -8.56 19.74
N VAL A 95 3.88 -7.35 19.20
CA VAL A 95 5.22 -6.82 18.92
C VAL A 95 5.94 -6.50 20.23
N ASP A 96 5.28 -5.85 21.18
CA ASP A 96 5.87 -5.54 22.50
C ASP A 96 6.32 -6.81 23.24
N ALA A 97 5.48 -7.85 23.21
CA ALA A 97 5.83 -9.16 23.79
C ALA A 97 7.04 -9.81 23.10
N ALA A 98 7.13 -9.69 21.77
CA ALA A 98 8.26 -10.20 21.00
C ALA A 98 9.56 -9.42 21.27
N ILE A 99 9.48 -8.10 21.46
CA ILE A 99 10.62 -7.25 21.87
C ILE A 99 11.10 -7.69 23.26
N ALA A 100 10.17 -7.84 24.22
CA ALA A 100 10.49 -8.28 25.58
C ALA A 100 11.14 -9.68 25.63
N ALA A 101 10.78 -10.57 24.69
CA ALA A 101 11.38 -11.89 24.59
C ALA A 101 12.87 -11.88 24.16
N ASN A 102 13.37 -10.76 23.60
CA ASN A 102 14.77 -10.53 23.23
C ASN A 102 15.40 -11.62 22.34
N LYS A 103 14.63 -12.11 21.36
CA LYS A 103 15.08 -13.13 20.39
C LYS A 103 15.24 -12.60 18.96
N GLY A 104 15.03 -11.30 18.76
CA GLY A 104 14.87 -10.69 17.45
C GLY A 104 13.45 -10.89 16.88
N ILE A 105 13.08 -10.06 15.89
CA ILE A 105 11.76 -10.08 15.25
C ILE A 105 11.95 -10.10 13.74
N ILE A 106 11.19 -10.96 13.05
CA ILE A 106 11.08 -10.96 11.60
C ILE A 106 9.68 -10.45 11.24
N PHE A 107 9.61 -9.26 10.66
CA PHE A 107 8.36 -8.72 10.13
C PHE A 107 8.12 -9.27 8.72
N LEU A 108 6.97 -9.91 8.52
CA LEU A 108 6.52 -10.39 7.21
C LEU A 108 5.40 -9.47 6.71
N THR A 109 5.68 -8.68 5.69
CA THR A 109 4.72 -7.74 5.10
C THR A 109 4.23 -8.27 3.75
N PRO A 110 2.94 -8.61 3.59
CA PRO A 110 2.40 -8.98 2.28
C PRO A 110 2.44 -7.76 1.34
N HIS A 111 2.54 -8.01 0.03
CA HIS A 111 2.40 -6.96 -0.99
C HIS A 111 0.94 -6.49 -1.11
N MET A 112 0.46 -5.76 -0.10
CA MET A 112 -0.91 -5.28 0.04
C MET A 112 -0.93 -3.83 0.52
N GLY A 113 -1.62 -2.95 -0.22
CA GLY A 113 -1.58 -1.51 0.01
C GLY A 113 -0.17 -0.94 -0.14
N CYS A 114 0.08 0.26 0.39
CA CYS A 114 1.43 0.80 0.55
C CYS A 114 2.10 0.23 1.80
N PHE A 115 2.54 -1.02 1.67
CA PHE A 115 3.17 -1.81 2.74
C PHE A 115 4.49 -1.20 3.24
N GLU A 116 5.07 -0.25 2.52
CA GLU A 116 6.29 0.47 2.92
C GLU A 116 6.05 1.32 4.19
N ILE A 117 4.81 1.73 4.45
CA ILE A 117 4.45 2.46 5.68
C ILE A 117 4.70 1.64 6.94
N THR A 118 4.62 0.31 6.84
CA THR A 118 4.81 -0.60 7.98
C THR A 118 6.22 -0.46 8.55
N PHE A 119 7.25 -0.31 7.71
CA PHE A 119 8.63 -0.13 8.18
C PHE A 119 8.81 1.17 8.97
N HIS A 120 8.18 2.24 8.49
CA HIS A 120 8.21 3.52 9.21
C HIS A 120 7.50 3.43 10.55
N TYR A 121 6.36 2.73 10.61
CA TYR A 121 5.63 2.52 11.85
C TYR A 121 6.43 1.71 12.87
N CYS A 122 7.05 0.60 12.44
CA CYS A 122 7.92 -0.19 13.29
C CYS A 122 9.15 0.58 13.79
N ALA A 123 9.64 1.59 13.05
CA ALA A 123 10.77 2.41 13.47
C ALA A 123 10.40 3.59 14.42
N LEU A 124 9.10 3.81 14.64
CA LEU A 124 8.59 4.79 15.59
C LEU A 124 8.54 4.25 17.04
N HIS A 125 8.50 2.93 17.18
CA HIS A 125 8.32 2.20 18.44
C HIS A 125 9.54 1.31 18.69
#